data_AF-A0A841TUP8-F1
#
_entry.id   AF-A0A841TUP8-F1
#
_cell.length_a   1.000
_cell.length_b   1.000
_cell.length_c   1.000
_cell.angle_alpha   90.00
_cell.angle_beta   90.00
_cell.angle_gamma   90.00
#
_symmetry.space_group_name_H-M   'P 1'
#
loop_
_entity.id
_entity.type
_entity.pdbx_description
1 polymer ?
#
loop_
_entity_poly.entity_id
_entity_poly.type
_entity_poly.pdbx_seq_one_letter_code
_entity_poly.pdbx_strand_id
1 'polypeptide(L)'
;MKRELNAYRQVEDLGPATLEVYIETRRGLLLAADKLTRRMRELEPIRTVEEMDLILQLDRDRKLIVEMISDCSYVIEWLETGRRPGNRRGIERRAAYQREIPTDPARLPAVAYRDADPEEPPEADSEIKHLRLMAALRGLTDRERECFSLAHGQGCSYSEIAGLLHLSKSSVGTYVVRAQRKIAANVGSVVVLVG
;
A
#
# COMPACT_ATOMS: atom_id res chain seq x y z
N MET A 1 -11.44 15.87 45.03
CA MET A 1 -10.22 16.29 44.29
C MET A 1 -8.99 15.41 44.50
N LYS A 2 -8.25 15.40 45.63
CA LYS A 2 -7.04 14.55 45.78
C LYS A 2 -7.30 13.03 45.81
N ARG A 3 -8.48 12.59 46.27
CA ARG A 3 -8.88 11.17 46.26
C ARG A 3 -9.28 10.67 44.85
N GLU A 4 -9.87 11.53 44.02
CA GLU A 4 -10.27 11.16 42.65
C GLU A 4 -9.06 11.07 41.71
N LEU A 5 -8.08 11.97 41.85
CA LEU A 5 -6.81 11.90 41.11
C LEU A 5 -6.00 10.63 41.41
N ASN A 6 -6.15 10.04 42.60
CA ASN A 6 -5.47 8.81 42.98
C ASN A 6 -6.13 7.55 42.40
N ALA A 7 -7.45 7.59 42.16
CA ALA A 7 -8.19 6.51 41.51
C ALA A 7 -7.85 6.42 40.01
N TYR A 8 -7.66 7.55 39.32
CA TYR A 8 -7.22 7.57 37.92
C TYR A 8 -5.78 7.05 37.74
N ARG A 9 -4.88 7.34 38.69
CA ARG A 9 -3.50 6.84 38.66
C ARG A 9 -3.36 5.33 38.80
N GLN A 10 -4.31 4.66 39.47
CA GLN A 10 -4.33 3.20 39.58
C GLN A 10 -4.73 2.50 38.27
N VAL A 11 -5.34 3.22 37.32
CA VAL A 11 -5.76 2.66 36.02
C VAL A 11 -4.66 2.83 34.95
N GLU A 12 -3.58 3.55 35.24
CA GLU A 12 -2.47 3.78 34.28
C GLU A 12 -1.57 2.54 34.09
N ASP A 13 -1.51 1.65 35.08
CA ASP A 13 -0.74 0.40 35.00
C ASP A 13 -1.68 -0.81 34.93
N LEU A 14 -2.16 -1.11 33.72
CA LEU A 14 -3.02 -2.26 33.44
C LEU A 14 -2.21 -3.59 33.35
N GLY A 15 -0.92 -3.56 33.64
CA GLY A 15 -0.02 -4.68 33.44
C GLY A 15 0.27 -4.96 31.96
N PRO A 16 1.05 -6.02 31.68
CA PRO A 16 1.46 -6.35 30.32
C PRO A 16 0.30 -6.98 29.53
N ALA A 17 0.08 -6.51 28.30
CA ALA A 17 -0.94 -7.04 27.39
C ALA A 17 -0.48 -8.34 26.71
N THR A 18 -0.25 -9.41 27.49
CA THR A 18 0.16 -10.73 26.99
C THR A 18 -1.03 -11.66 26.77
N LEU A 19 -0.83 -12.69 25.95
CA LEU A 19 -1.84 -13.73 25.70
C LEU A 19 -2.36 -14.36 27.01
N GLU A 20 -1.46 -14.67 27.93
CA GLU A 20 -1.80 -15.26 29.23
C GLU A 20 -2.71 -14.33 30.06
N VAL A 21 -2.39 -13.03 30.09
CA VAL A 21 -3.20 -12.03 30.80
C VAL A 21 -4.61 -11.96 30.22
N TYR A 22 -4.78 -11.99 28.90
CA TYR A 22 -6.11 -12.02 28.27
C TYR A 22 -6.87 -13.32 28.56
N ILE A 23 -6.20 -14.47 28.58
CA ILE A 23 -6.81 -15.77 28.93
C ILE A 23 -7.31 -15.73 30.38
N GLU A 24 -6.49 -15.25 31.31
CA GLU A 24 -6.85 -15.12 32.72
C GLU A 24 -7.99 -14.11 32.91
N THR A 25 -7.91 -12.94 32.25
CA THR A 25 -8.96 -11.91 32.28
C THR A 25 -10.29 -12.48 31.75
N ARG A 26 -10.28 -13.17 30.61
CA ARG A 26 -11.48 -13.83 30.07
C ARG A 26 -12.08 -14.84 31.04
N ARG A 27 -11.24 -15.64 31.71
CA ARG A 27 -11.68 -16.59 32.73
C ARG A 27 -12.35 -15.87 33.91
N GLY A 28 -11.76 -14.78 34.39
CA GLY A 28 -12.33 -13.95 35.45
C GLY A 28 -13.69 -13.36 35.05
N LEU A 29 -13.80 -12.83 33.84
CA LEU A 29 -15.05 -12.28 33.29
C LEU A 29 -16.15 -13.34 33.15
N LEU A 30 -15.82 -14.55 32.69
CA LEU A 30 -16.77 -15.67 32.61
C LEU A 30 -17.33 -16.02 34.00
N LEU A 31 -16.48 -16.06 35.02
CA LEU A 31 -16.91 -16.30 36.40
C LEU A 31 -17.79 -15.15 36.92
N ALA A 32 -17.48 -13.89 36.57
CA ALA A 32 -18.28 -12.74 36.95
C ALA A 32 -19.67 -12.78 36.28
N ALA A 33 -19.74 -13.11 34.99
CA ALA A 33 -21.00 -13.27 34.26
C ALA A 33 -21.88 -14.38 34.86
N ASP A 34 -21.29 -15.51 35.25
CA ASP A 34 -22.00 -16.60 35.93
C ASP A 34 -22.56 -16.15 37.29
N LYS A 35 -21.77 -15.42 38.09
CA LYS A 35 -22.23 -14.85 39.36
C LYS A 35 -23.42 -13.91 39.19
N LEU A 36 -23.38 -13.02 38.19
CA LEU A 36 -24.50 -12.12 37.89
C LEU A 36 -25.75 -12.91 37.47
N THR A 37 -25.58 -13.93 36.64
CA THR A 37 -26.69 -14.78 36.18
C THR A 37 -27.35 -15.52 37.34
N ARG A 38 -26.57 -16.07 38.27
CA ARG A 38 -27.09 -16.70 39.49
C ARG A 38 -27.84 -15.70 40.37
N ARG A 39 -27.25 -14.51 40.57
CA ARG A 39 -27.86 -13.45 41.37
C ARG A 39 -29.19 -12.97 40.79
N MET A 40 -29.30 -12.84 39.47
CA MET A 40 -30.57 -12.52 38.80
C MET A 40 -31.62 -13.61 39.04
N ARG A 41 -31.23 -14.90 38.97
CA ARG A 41 -32.13 -16.03 39.23
C ARG A 41 -32.62 -16.09 40.68
N GLU A 42 -31.77 -15.73 41.64
CA GLU A 42 -32.14 -15.67 43.07
C GLU A 42 -33.17 -14.58 43.38
N LEU A 43 -33.23 -13.53 42.56
CA LEU A 43 -34.19 -12.42 42.70
C LEU A 43 -35.57 -12.74 42.08
N GLU A 44 -35.74 -13.89 41.42
CA GLU A 44 -37.04 -14.39 40.98
C GLU A 44 -37.70 -15.22 42.10
N PRO A 45 -38.95 -14.95 42.53
CA PRO A 45 -39.97 -14.09 41.92
C PRO A 45 -40.01 -12.65 42.47
N ILE A 46 -40.14 -11.69 41.55
CA ILE A 46 -40.11 -10.24 41.78
C ILE A 46 -41.34 -9.79 42.58
N ARG A 47 -41.16 -8.98 43.63
CA ARG A 47 -42.25 -8.51 44.50
C ARG A 47 -42.35 -6.98 44.58
N THR A 48 -41.29 -6.26 44.25
CA THR A 48 -41.20 -4.79 44.42
C THR A 48 -40.58 -4.07 43.21
N VAL A 49 -40.82 -2.76 43.12
CA VAL A 49 -40.22 -1.90 42.06
C VAL A 49 -38.70 -1.75 42.23
N GLU A 50 -38.21 -1.75 43.48
CA GLU A 50 -36.77 -1.68 43.78
C GLU A 50 -36.02 -2.93 43.29
N GLU A 51 -36.60 -4.12 43.50
CA GLU A 51 -36.06 -5.38 42.97
C GLU A 51 -36.06 -5.38 41.42
N MET A 52 -37.06 -4.76 40.79
CA MET A 52 -37.10 -4.60 39.34
C MET A 52 -35.94 -3.72 38.83
N ASP A 53 -35.70 -2.55 39.45
CA ASP A 53 -34.59 -1.69 39.04
C ASP A 53 -33.23 -2.37 39.24
N LEU A 54 -33.07 -3.12 40.34
CA LEU A 54 -31.87 -3.91 40.60
C LEU A 54 -31.63 -4.97 39.51
N ILE A 55 -32.66 -5.70 39.08
CA ILE A 55 -32.52 -6.68 37.98
C ILE A 55 -32.13 -5.99 36.66
N LEU A 56 -32.70 -4.82 36.36
CA LEU A 56 -32.35 -4.05 35.16
C LEU A 56 -30.89 -3.55 35.20
N GLN A 57 -30.38 -3.18 36.38
CA GLN A 57 -28.96 -2.87 36.58
C GLN A 57 -28.09 -4.11 36.37
N LEU A 58 -28.44 -5.24 36.99
CA LEU A 58 -27.69 -6.50 36.84
C LEU A 58 -27.68 -7.01 35.39
N ASP A 59 -28.76 -6.86 34.62
CA ASP A 59 -28.77 -7.25 33.21
C ASP A 59 -27.87 -6.32 32.36
N ARG A 60 -27.82 -5.02 32.67
CA ARG A 60 -26.87 -4.09 32.03
C ARG A 60 -25.42 -4.48 32.33
N ASP A 61 -25.09 -4.75 33.59
CA ASP A 61 -23.75 -5.18 33.98
C ASP A 61 -23.38 -6.50 33.31
N ARG A 62 -24.32 -7.45 33.25
CA ARG A 62 -24.12 -8.74 32.59
C ARG A 62 -23.84 -8.56 31.09
N LYS A 63 -24.59 -7.69 30.41
CA LYS A 63 -24.37 -7.37 28.98
C LYS A 63 -22.98 -6.77 28.76
N LEU A 64 -22.58 -5.81 29.59
CA LEU A 64 -21.25 -5.21 29.53
C LEU A 64 -20.15 -6.28 29.67
N ILE A 65 -20.26 -7.17 30.66
CA ILE A 65 -19.27 -8.24 30.86
C ILE A 65 -19.23 -9.20 29.66
N VAL A 66 -20.38 -9.51 29.04
CA VAL A 66 -20.42 -10.35 27.84
C VAL A 66 -19.72 -9.68 26.66
N GLU A 67 -19.87 -8.37 26.48
CA GLU A 67 -19.11 -7.61 25.48
C GLU A 67 -17.60 -7.67 25.75
N MET A 68 -17.18 -7.48 27.01
CA MET A 68 -15.77 -7.60 27.40
C MET A 68 -15.19 -9.01 27.16
N ILE A 69 -16.00 -10.06 27.35
CA ILE A 69 -15.62 -11.45 27.03
C ILE A 69 -15.40 -11.62 25.53
N SER A 70 -16.25 -11.01 24.71
CA SER A 70 -16.11 -11.03 23.25
C SER A 70 -14.82 -10.33 22.82
N ASP A 71 -14.52 -9.17 23.40
CA ASP A 71 -13.28 -8.43 23.12
C ASP A 71 -12.03 -9.22 23.51
N CYS A 72 -12.02 -9.83 24.71
CA CYS A 72 -10.90 -10.68 25.12
C CYS A 72 -10.74 -11.88 24.18
N SER A 73 -11.83 -12.50 23.74
CA SER A 73 -11.80 -13.64 22.82
C SER A 73 -11.26 -13.24 21.45
N TYR A 74 -11.62 -12.05 20.96
CA TYR A 74 -11.07 -11.48 19.74
C TYR A 74 -9.56 -11.29 19.83
N VAL A 75 -9.07 -10.70 20.92
CA VAL A 75 -7.63 -10.48 21.11
C VAL A 75 -6.88 -11.80 21.23
N ILE A 76 -7.41 -12.77 21.99
CA ILE A 76 -6.82 -14.10 22.12
C ILE A 76 -6.68 -14.77 20.75
N GLU A 77 -7.75 -14.82 19.95
CA GLU A 77 -7.70 -15.43 18.61
C GLU A 77 -6.66 -14.74 17.72
N TRP A 78 -6.55 -13.42 17.81
CA TRP A 78 -5.53 -12.69 17.05
C TRP A 78 -4.12 -13.07 17.49
N LEU A 79 -3.85 -13.08 18.79
CA LEU A 79 -2.53 -13.37 19.35
C LEU A 79 -2.11 -14.83 19.10
N GLU A 80 -3.05 -15.78 19.17
CA GLU A 80 -2.79 -17.21 18.90
C GLU A 80 -2.53 -17.49 17.41
N THR A 81 -3.33 -16.89 16.52
CA THR A 81 -3.25 -17.18 15.08
C THR A 81 -2.30 -16.27 14.33
N GLY A 82 -1.93 -15.12 14.91
CA GLY A 82 -1.22 -14.04 14.24
C GLY A 82 -2.04 -13.39 13.11
N ARG A 83 -3.34 -13.69 13.02
CA ARG A 83 -4.24 -13.24 11.93
C ARG A 83 -5.44 -12.53 12.54
N ARG A 84 -5.97 -11.54 11.81
CA ARG A 84 -7.20 -10.86 12.22
C ARG A 84 -8.35 -11.89 12.30
N PRO A 85 -9.03 -12.03 13.46
CA PRO A 85 -10.19 -12.88 13.61
C PRO A 85 -11.29 -12.58 12.59
N GLY A 86 -11.94 -13.62 12.07
CA GLY A 86 -12.98 -13.52 11.05
C GLY A 86 -12.47 -13.31 9.61
N ASN A 87 -11.18 -13.08 9.39
CA ASN A 87 -10.60 -12.90 8.05
C ASN A 87 -9.99 -14.21 7.52
N ARG A 88 -10.60 -14.84 6.51
CA ARG A 88 -10.05 -16.06 5.87
C ARG A 88 -8.76 -15.81 5.09
N ARG A 89 -8.54 -14.58 4.61
CA ARG A 89 -7.36 -14.19 3.83
C ARG A 89 -6.38 -13.45 4.72
N GLY A 90 -5.11 -13.84 4.67
CA GLY A 90 -4.05 -13.16 5.42
C GLY A 90 -3.68 -11.79 4.83
N ILE A 91 -2.86 -11.04 5.56
CA ILE A 91 -2.44 -9.68 5.20
C ILE A 91 -1.64 -9.64 3.89
N GLU A 92 -1.03 -10.76 3.50
CA GLU A 92 -0.32 -10.94 2.24
C GLU A 92 -1.27 -10.92 1.03
N ARG A 93 -2.55 -11.25 1.22
CA ARG A 93 -3.59 -11.24 0.17
C ARG A 93 -4.67 -10.20 0.46
N ARG A 94 -4.26 -8.93 0.59
CA ARG A 94 -5.18 -7.78 0.74
C ARG A 94 -6.13 -7.67 -0.45
N ALA A 95 -7.39 -7.38 -0.18
CA ALA A 95 -8.36 -7.01 -1.23
C ALA A 95 -8.00 -5.66 -1.87
N ALA A 96 -8.49 -5.38 -3.08
CA ALA A 96 -8.18 -4.15 -3.83
C ALA A 96 -8.41 -2.88 -2.99
N TYR A 97 -9.60 -2.76 -2.38
CA TYR A 97 -9.96 -1.63 -1.51
C TYR A 97 -9.10 -1.51 -0.23
N GLN A 98 -8.43 -2.58 0.21
CA GLN A 98 -7.49 -2.52 1.36
C GLN A 98 -6.08 -2.09 0.94
N ARG A 99 -5.79 -2.12 -0.37
CA ARG A 99 -4.55 -1.61 -0.95
C ARG A 99 -4.68 -0.14 -1.34
N GLU A 100 -5.89 0.27 -1.71
CA GLU A 100 -6.20 1.64 -2.07
C GLU A 100 -6.19 2.53 -0.81
N ILE A 101 -5.29 3.52 -0.82
CA ILE A 101 -5.28 4.57 0.17
C ILE A 101 -6.08 5.73 -0.43
N PRO A 102 -7.24 6.12 0.15
CA PRO A 102 -7.96 7.28 -0.33
C PRO A 102 -7.05 8.50 -0.17
N THR A 103 -6.52 8.96 -1.29
CA THR A 103 -5.52 10.02 -1.36
C THR A 103 -6.14 11.16 -2.14
N ASP A 104 -6.04 12.37 -1.59
CA ASP A 104 -6.44 13.58 -2.30
C ASP A 104 -5.61 13.68 -3.59
N PRO A 105 -6.25 13.78 -4.77
CA PRO A 105 -5.55 13.93 -6.05
C PRO A 105 -4.55 15.09 -6.05
N ALA A 106 -4.81 16.16 -5.30
CA ALA A 106 -3.91 17.30 -5.18
C ALA A 106 -2.65 17.00 -4.33
N ARG A 107 -2.68 15.94 -3.51
CA ARG A 107 -1.60 15.48 -2.63
C ARG A 107 -0.88 14.24 -3.13
N LEU A 108 -1.42 13.56 -4.14
CA LEU A 108 -0.60 12.67 -4.93
C LEU A 108 0.55 13.54 -5.46
N PRO A 109 1.83 13.26 -5.14
CA PRO A 109 2.91 13.87 -5.92
C PRO A 109 2.52 13.54 -7.33
N ALA A 110 2.32 14.56 -8.17
CA ALA A 110 1.85 14.35 -9.51
C ALA A 110 2.75 13.24 -10.06
N VAL A 111 2.19 12.03 -10.18
CA VAL A 111 2.61 11.10 -11.19
C VAL A 111 2.04 11.72 -12.47
N ALA A 112 2.45 12.97 -12.72
CA ALA A 112 2.84 13.41 -14.01
C ALA A 112 3.53 12.18 -14.57
N TYR A 113 2.87 11.58 -15.55
CA TYR A 113 3.57 11.30 -16.79
C TYR A 113 4.74 12.25 -16.83
N ARG A 114 5.90 11.72 -16.46
CA ARG A 114 7.15 12.43 -16.51
C ARG A 114 7.43 12.51 -18.01
N ASP A 115 6.69 13.36 -18.71
CA ASP A 115 7.30 14.36 -19.55
C ASP A 115 8.21 15.12 -18.57
N ALA A 116 9.37 14.52 -18.31
CA ALA A 116 10.49 15.30 -17.84
C ALA A 116 10.70 16.25 -19.01
N ASP A 117 10.15 17.46 -18.92
CA ASP A 117 10.95 18.59 -19.33
C ASP A 117 12.23 18.43 -18.52
N PRO A 118 13.34 17.99 -19.14
CA PRO A 118 14.61 18.05 -18.44
C PRO A 118 14.77 19.53 -18.13
N GLU A 119 15.04 19.86 -16.88
CA GLU A 119 15.62 21.15 -16.52
C GLU A 119 16.64 21.50 -17.61
N GLU A 120 16.32 22.53 -18.42
CA GLU A 120 17.04 22.77 -19.67
C GLU A 120 18.52 22.92 -19.29
N PRO A 121 19.40 22.02 -19.75
CA PRO A 121 20.81 22.16 -19.47
C PRO A 121 21.26 23.52 -20.02
N PRO A 122 22.23 24.20 -19.38
CA PRO A 122 22.70 25.51 -19.84
C PRO A 122 22.96 25.48 -21.35
N GLU A 123 22.57 26.52 -22.08
CA GLU A 123 22.47 26.51 -23.57
C GLU A 123 23.71 25.89 -24.26
N ALA A 124 24.90 26.13 -23.72
CA ALA A 124 26.16 25.54 -24.19
C ALA A 124 26.21 24.00 -24.15
N ASP A 125 25.63 23.37 -23.12
CA ASP A 125 25.53 21.90 -23.00
C ASP A 125 24.49 21.34 -23.98
N SER A 126 23.44 22.11 -24.30
CA SER A 126 22.41 21.71 -25.27
C SER A 126 22.99 21.63 -26.69
N GLU A 127 23.77 22.64 -27.11
CA GLU A 127 24.41 22.66 -28.42
C GLU A 127 25.43 21.52 -28.60
N ILE A 128 26.27 21.27 -27.59
CA ILE A 128 27.24 20.17 -27.62
C ILE A 128 26.54 18.81 -27.71
N LYS A 129 25.45 18.61 -26.97
CA LYS A 129 24.64 17.38 -27.04
C LYS A 129 24.00 17.22 -28.42
N HIS A 130 23.47 18.30 -28.99
CA HIS A 130 22.88 18.29 -30.32
C HIS A 130 23.92 17.94 -31.40
N LEU A 131 25.12 18.54 -31.34
CA LEU A 131 26.23 18.24 -32.25
C LEU A 131 26.68 16.78 -32.15
N ARG A 132 26.80 16.24 -30.93
CA ARG A 132 27.14 14.81 -30.70
C ARG A 132 26.07 13.89 -31.27
N LEU A 133 24.80 14.23 -31.09
CA LEU A 133 23.69 13.46 -31.64
C LEU A 133 23.71 13.48 -33.18
N MET A 134 23.91 14.64 -33.79
CA MET A 134 24.01 14.79 -35.25
C MET A 134 25.20 14.02 -35.82
N ALA A 135 26.35 14.05 -35.13
CA ALA A 135 27.52 13.26 -35.51
C ALA A 135 27.25 11.75 -35.41
N ALA A 136 26.59 11.29 -34.34
CA ALA A 136 26.25 9.88 -34.15
C ALA A 136 25.27 9.38 -35.24
N LEU A 137 24.33 10.22 -35.67
CA LEU A 137 23.32 9.88 -36.68
C LEU A 137 23.79 10.11 -38.14
N ARG A 138 25.07 10.43 -38.36
CA ARG A 138 25.61 10.70 -39.70
C ARG A 138 25.64 9.42 -40.55
N GLY A 139 25.24 9.53 -41.82
CA GLY A 139 25.32 8.41 -42.78
C GLY A 139 24.19 7.36 -42.67
N LEU A 140 23.23 7.57 -41.77
CA LEU A 140 21.97 6.82 -41.77
C LEU A 140 21.08 7.32 -42.90
N THR A 141 20.46 6.39 -43.63
CA THR A 141 19.39 6.70 -44.58
C THR A 141 18.12 7.11 -43.83
N ASP A 142 17.20 7.81 -44.48
CA ASP A 142 15.96 8.28 -43.84
C ASP A 142 15.17 7.12 -43.23
N ARG A 143 15.10 5.98 -43.93
CA ARG A 143 14.42 4.77 -43.43
C ARG A 143 15.14 4.11 -42.26
N GLU A 144 16.47 4.11 -42.24
CA GLU A 144 17.24 3.63 -41.09
C GLU A 144 17.05 4.52 -39.86
N ARG A 145 17.05 5.84 -40.06
CA ARG A 145 16.82 6.83 -39.01
C ARG A 145 15.41 6.70 -38.42
N GLU A 146 14.41 6.63 -39.27
CA GLU A 146 12.99 6.54 -38.89
C GLU A 146 12.69 5.23 -38.15
N CYS A 147 13.17 4.08 -38.65
CA CYS A 147 13.03 2.81 -37.94
C CYS A 147 13.75 2.82 -36.59
N PHE A 148 14.94 3.41 -36.53
CA PHE A 148 15.73 3.48 -35.30
C PHE A 148 15.08 4.39 -34.24
N SER A 149 14.57 5.56 -34.64
CA SER A 149 13.91 6.50 -33.73
C SER A 149 12.61 5.94 -33.17
N LEU A 150 11.81 5.25 -33.98
CA LEU A 150 10.58 4.61 -33.51
C LEU A 150 10.87 3.45 -32.55
N ALA A 151 11.88 2.63 -32.86
CA ALA A 151 12.24 1.49 -32.01
C ALA A 151 12.88 1.91 -30.68
N HIS A 152 13.87 2.81 -30.70
CA HIS A 152 14.68 3.13 -29.52
C HIS A 152 14.30 4.46 -28.85
N GLY A 153 13.73 5.41 -29.60
CA GLY A 153 13.25 6.68 -29.05
C GLY A 153 11.84 6.57 -28.48
N GLN A 154 10.92 5.93 -29.21
CA GLN A 154 9.51 5.78 -28.80
C GLN A 154 9.17 4.41 -28.22
N GLY A 155 10.09 3.44 -28.29
CA GLY A 155 9.88 2.10 -27.73
C GLY A 155 8.90 1.22 -28.49
N CYS A 156 8.59 1.54 -29.75
CA CYS A 156 7.65 0.76 -30.57
C CYS A 156 8.21 -0.62 -30.93
N SER A 157 7.35 -1.63 -30.95
CA SER A 157 7.70 -2.96 -31.43
C SER A 157 7.92 -2.98 -32.95
N TYR A 158 8.71 -3.93 -33.45
CA TYR A 158 8.98 -4.04 -34.89
C TYR A 158 7.73 -4.31 -35.72
N SER A 159 6.69 -4.92 -35.13
CA SER A 159 5.38 -5.10 -35.75
C SER A 159 4.62 -3.78 -35.90
N GLU A 160 4.65 -2.92 -34.89
CA GLU A 160 4.01 -1.61 -34.94
C GLU A 160 4.70 -0.70 -35.95
N ILE A 161 6.04 -0.69 -35.96
CA ILE A 161 6.84 0.07 -36.93
C ILE A 161 6.57 -0.40 -38.36
N ALA A 162 6.47 -1.72 -38.57
CA ALA A 162 6.13 -2.30 -39.86
C ALA A 162 4.75 -1.81 -40.35
N GLY A 163 3.76 -1.74 -39.46
CA GLY A 163 2.45 -1.18 -39.75
C GLY A 163 2.48 0.32 -40.05
N LEU A 164 3.22 1.09 -39.26
CA LEU A 164 3.36 2.55 -39.39
C LEU A 164 4.05 2.97 -40.69
N LEU A 165 5.11 2.25 -41.08
CA LEU A 165 5.94 2.61 -42.24
C LEU A 165 5.57 1.84 -43.52
N HIS A 166 4.53 1.00 -43.46
CA HIS A 166 4.14 0.09 -44.54
C HIS A 166 5.31 -0.79 -45.05
N LEU A 167 6.09 -1.31 -44.11
CA LEU A 167 7.23 -2.19 -44.36
C LEU A 167 6.96 -3.60 -43.83
N SER A 168 7.74 -4.58 -44.29
CA SER A 168 7.73 -5.90 -43.65
C SER A 168 8.51 -5.86 -42.33
N LYS A 169 8.13 -6.70 -41.36
CA LYS A 169 8.84 -6.83 -40.07
C LYS A 169 10.33 -7.17 -40.24
N SER A 170 10.68 -7.96 -41.26
CA SER A 170 12.07 -8.31 -41.58
C SER A 170 12.85 -7.13 -42.16
N SER A 171 12.21 -6.28 -42.97
CA SER A 171 12.78 -5.03 -43.48
C SER A 171 13.10 -4.07 -42.31
N VAL A 172 12.15 -3.89 -41.38
CA VAL A 172 12.35 -3.05 -40.18
C VAL A 172 13.55 -3.55 -39.37
N GLY A 173 13.62 -4.86 -39.08
CA GLY A 173 14.77 -5.43 -38.36
C GLY A 173 16.10 -5.18 -39.06
N THR A 174 16.12 -5.29 -40.40
CA THR A 174 17.33 -5.01 -41.20
C THR A 174 17.75 -3.55 -41.11
N TYR A 175 16.80 -2.62 -41.23
CA TYR A 175 17.08 -1.18 -41.12
C TYR A 175 17.58 -0.79 -39.73
N VAL A 176 16.98 -1.34 -38.66
CA VAL A 176 17.42 -1.07 -37.28
C VAL A 176 18.83 -1.61 -37.03
N VAL A 177 19.15 -2.83 -37.46
CA VAL A 177 20.50 -3.41 -37.29
C VAL A 177 21.56 -2.62 -38.08
N ARG A 178 21.24 -2.17 -39.31
CA ARG A 178 22.14 -1.31 -40.10
C ARG A 178 22.35 0.04 -39.43
N ALA A 179 21.29 0.66 -38.92
CA ALA A 179 21.36 1.91 -38.17
C ALA A 179 22.25 1.77 -36.93
N GLN A 180 22.05 0.73 -36.13
CA GLN A 180 22.87 0.45 -34.94
C GLN A 180 24.35 0.30 -35.27
N ARG A 181 24.69 -0.43 -36.33
CA ARG A 181 26.10 -0.60 -36.76
C ARG A 181 26.74 0.73 -37.15
N LYS A 182 26.03 1.58 -37.90
CA LYS A 182 26.52 2.90 -38.31
C LYS A 182 26.70 3.83 -37.11
N ILE A 183 25.71 3.87 -36.20
CA ILE A 183 25.79 4.67 -34.97
C ILE A 183 26.97 4.21 -34.11
N ALA A 184 27.15 2.90 -33.90
CA ALA A 184 28.26 2.37 -33.12
C ALA A 184 29.63 2.76 -33.70
N ALA A 185 29.77 2.73 -35.03
CA ALA A 185 30.98 3.18 -35.72
C ALA A 185 31.20 4.69 -35.56
N ASN A 186 30.13 5.49 -35.66
CA ASN A 186 30.21 6.94 -35.51
C ASN A 186 30.59 7.34 -34.09
N VAL A 187 29.96 6.77 -33.06
CA VAL A 187 30.19 7.13 -31.65
C VAL A 187 31.65 6.87 -31.23
N GLY A 188 32.28 5.81 -31.73
CA GLY A 188 33.71 5.54 -31.47
C GLY A 188 34.69 6.49 -32.17
N SER A 189 34.23 7.25 -33.16
CA SER A 189 35.04 8.18 -33.97
C SER A 189 34.83 9.66 -33.62
N VAL A 190 33.88 9.97 -32.72
CA VAL A 190 33.53 11.34 -32.34
C VAL A 190 34.58 11.87 -31.35
N VAL A 191 35.63 12.52 -31.87
CA VAL A 191 36.50 13.42 -31.11
C VAL A 191 36.03 14.84 -31.36
N VAL A 192 35.37 15.46 -30.39
CA VAL A 192 35.03 16.88 -30.44
C VAL A 192 36.23 17.64 -29.88
N LEU A 193 37.12 18.12 -30.74
CA LEU A 193 38.17 19.08 -30.36
C LEU A 193 37.51 20.44 -30.15
N VAL A 194 37.30 20.81 -28.89
CA VAL A 194 36.89 22.16 -28.50
C VAL A 194 38.17 22.98 -28.32
N GLY A 195 38.37 23.98 -29.17
CA GLY A 195 39.35 25.04 -29.00
C GLY A 195 38.73 26.26 -28.32
#